data_AF-A0A948RIM5-F1
#
_entry.id   AF-A0A948RIM5-F1
#
_cell.length_a   1.000
_cell.length_b   1.000
_cell.length_c   1.000
_cell.angle_alpha   90.00
_cell.angle_beta   90.00
_cell.angle_gamma   90.00
#
_symmetry.space_group_name_H-M   'P 1'
#
loop_
_entity.id
_entity.type
_entity.pdbx_description
1 polymer ?
#
loop_
_entity_poly.entity_id
_entity_poly.type
_entity_poly.pdbx_seq_one_letter_code
_entity_poly.pdbx_strand_id
1 'polypeptide(L)' 'DIGTIVHCYSDGEGFEVEFVTADGETIAVLTLTLADIRLRERKEILQARQLAPLAA' A
#
# COMPACT_ATOMS: atom_id res chain seq x y z
N ASP A 1 -5.27 3.68 -2.02
CA ASP A 1 -5.98 2.62 -1.27
C ASP A 1 -5.00 1.77 -0.48
N ILE A 2 -5.51 0.79 0.27
CA ILE A 2 -4.68 -0.14 1.04
C ILE A 2 -4.80 -1.50 0.39
N GLY A 3 -3.66 -2.10 0.09
CA GLY A 3 -3.59 -3.48 -0.34
C GLY A 3 -2.56 -4.27 0.45
N THR A 4 -2.59 -5.58 0.24
CA THR A 4 -1.62 -6.53 0.81
C THR A 4 -0.69 -6.98 -0.29
N ILE A 5 0.62 -6.91 -0.05
CA ILE A 5 1.60 -7.53 -0.96
C ILE A 5 1.46 -9.05 -0.79
N VAL A 6 1.06 -9.74 -1.86
CA VAL A 6 0.91 -11.21 -1.89
C VAL A 6 2.05 -11.90 -2.63
N HIS A 7 2.79 -11.17 -3.48
CA HIS A 7 3.99 -11.67 -4.15
C HIS A 7 5.00 -10.55 -4.37
N CYS A 8 6.29 -10.88 -4.23
CA CYS A 8 7.41 -10.03 -4.64
C CYS A 8 8.16 -10.76 -5.76
N TYR A 9 8.34 -10.12 -6.91
CA TYR A 9 9.13 -10.69 -7.98
C TYR A 9 10.62 -10.75 -7.60
N SER A 10 11.37 -11.67 -8.20
CA SER A 10 12.75 -11.97 -7.80
C SER A 10 13.74 -10.83 -8.00
N ASP A 11 13.44 -9.90 -8.89
CA ASP A 11 14.22 -8.67 -9.12
C ASP A 11 13.96 -7.59 -8.05
N GLY A 12 12.88 -7.73 -7.27
CA GLY A 12 12.47 -6.76 -6.26
C GLY A 12 11.87 -5.47 -6.83
N GLU A 13 11.58 -5.42 -8.14
CA GLU A 13 11.05 -4.22 -8.79
C GLU A 13 9.52 -4.25 -8.90
N GLY A 14 8.93 -5.44 -8.98
CA GLY A 14 7.49 -5.65 -9.06
C GLY A 14 6.91 -6.33 -7.81
N PHE A 15 5.67 -5.97 -7.49
CA PHE A 15 4.88 -6.55 -6.41
C PHE A 15 3.46 -6.83 -6.88
N GLU A 16 2.94 -8.01 -6.60
CA GLU A 16 1.50 -8.25 -6.70
C GLU A 16 0.83 -7.76 -5.43
N VAL A 17 -0.07 -6.79 -5.60
CA VAL A 17 -0.81 -6.18 -4.50
C VAL A 17 -2.28 -6.50 -4.66
N GLU A 18 -2.82 -7.21 -3.67
CA GLU A 18 -4.24 -7.53 -3.58
C GLU A 18 -5.00 -6.42 -2.87
N PHE A 19 -6.12 -6.02 -3.46
CA PHE A 19 -7.09 -5.10 -2.88
C PHE A 19 -8.39 -5.85 -2.58
N VAL A 20 -8.86 -5.72 -1.34
CA VAL A 20 -10.08 -6.37 -0.85
C VAL A 20 -11.12 -5.35 -0.44
N THR A 21 -12.39 -5.74 -0.51
CA THR A 21 -13.50 -5.04 0.15
C THR A 21 -13.37 -5.16 1.68
N ALA A 22 -14.23 -4.43 2.40
CA ALA A 22 -14.27 -4.50 3.87
C ALA A 22 -14.75 -5.86 4.41
N ASP A 23 -15.49 -6.65 3.62
CA ASP A 23 -15.90 -8.02 3.91
C ASP A 23 -14.88 -9.07 3.44
N GLY A 24 -13.76 -8.65 2.85
CA GLY A 24 -12.63 -9.51 2.51
C GLY A 24 -12.69 -10.14 1.12
N GLU A 25 -13.59 -9.68 0.25
CA GLU A 25 -13.65 -10.12 -1.14
C GLU A 25 -12.58 -9.41 -1.98
N THR A 26 -11.82 -10.19 -2.77
CA THR A 26 -10.82 -9.64 -3.69
C THR A 26 -11.51 -8.89 -4.82
N ILE A 27 -11.15 -7.62 -4.98
CA ILE A 27 -11.66 -6.77 -6.08
C ILE A 27 -10.63 -6.69 -7.20
N ALA A 28 -9.34 -6.67 -6.86
CA ALA A 28 -8.25 -6.57 -7.82
C ALA A 28 -6.95 -7.15 -7.27
N VAL A 29 -6.12 -7.65 -8.18
CA VAL A 29 -4.70 -7.92 -7.95
C VAL A 29 -3.94 -7.16 -9.03
N LEU A 30 -3.05 -6.27 -8.61
CA LEU A 30 -2.30 -5.39 -9.51
C LEU A 30 -0.81 -5.60 -9.33
N THR A 31 -0.08 -5.64 -10.44
CA THR A 31 1.38 -5.54 -10.46
C THR A 31 1.76 -4.06 -10.30
N LEU A 32 2.42 -3.72 -9.20
CA LEU A 32 2.85 -2.37 -8.85
C LEU A 32 4.36 -2.30 -8.61
N THR A 33 4.94 -1.11 -8.75
CA THR A 33 6.36 -0.86 -8.46
C THR A 33 6.56 -0.25 -7.08
N LEU A 34 7.82 -0.16 -6.62
CA LEU A 34 8.16 0.58 -5.39
C LEU A 34 7.71 2.04 -5.41
N ALA A 35 7.60 2.68 -6.58
CA ALA A 35 7.15 4.06 -6.68
C ALA A 35 5.64 4.22 -6.42
N ASP A 36 4.87 3.14 -6.63
CA ASP A 36 3.41 3.12 -6.44
C ASP A 36 3.02 2.74 -5.01
N ILE A 37 3.95 2.15 -4.25
CA ILE A 37 3.70 1.56 -2.93
C ILE A 37 4.41 2.36 -1.85
N ARG A 38 3.69 2.63 -0.75
CA ARG A 38 4.29 3.07 0.51
C ARG A 38 3.97 2.06 1.60
N LEU A 39 5.00 1.64 2.34
CA LEU A 39 4.80 0.81 3.52
C LEU A 39 4.04 1.58 4.60
N ARG A 40 3.11 0.86 5.22
CA ARG A 40 2.29 1.35 6.33
C ARG A 40 3.08 1.38 7.62
N GLU A 41 2.90 2.43 8.42
CA GLU A 41 3.42 2.44 9.79
C GLU A 41 2.49 1.70 10.75
N ARG A 42 3.04 1.14 11.84
CA ARG A 42 2.29 0.34 12.84
C ARG A 42 1.11 1.08 13.47
N LYS A 43 1.14 2.41 13.53
CA LYS A 43 0.10 3.25 14.15
C LYS A 43 -0.51 4.23 13.15
N GLU A 44 -0.45 3.89 11.87
CA GLU A 44 -0.94 4.76 10.82
C GLU A 44 -2.47 4.87 10.84
N ILE A 45 -2.96 6.11 10.79
CA ILE A 45 -4.39 6.39 10.59
C ILE A 45 -4.62 6.52 9.09
N LEU A 46 -5.39 5.60 8.54
CA LEU A 46 -5.47 5.30 7.10
C LEU A 46 -5.98 6.44 6.25
N GLN A 47 -6.87 7.24 6.82
CA GLN A 47 -7.47 8.40 6.18
C GLN A 47 -6.90 9.72 6.71
N ALA A 48 -5.93 9.69 7.62
CA ALA A 48 -5.32 10.91 8.11
C ALA A 48 -4.33 11.44 7.07
N ARG A 49 -4.44 12.74 6.77
CA ARG A 49 -3.41 13.45 6.01
C ARG A 49 -2.27 13.80 6.95
N GLN A 50 -1.03 13.46 6.56
CA GLN A 50 0.15 13.88 7.30
C GLN A 50 0.23 15.41 7.30
N LEU A 51 0.36 16.02 8.48
CA LEU A 51 0.58 17.46 8.59
C LEU A 51 2.03 17.76 8.22
N ALA A 52 2.24 18.72 7.31
CA ALA A 52 3.58 19.22 7.06
C ALA A 52 4.14 19.85 8.36
N PRO A 53 5.43 19.67 8.68
CA PRO A 53 6.04 20.37 9.80
C PRO A 53 5.90 21.88 9.58
N LEU A 54 5.58 22.62 10.64
CA LEU A 54 5.63 24.07 10.59
C LEU A 54 7.10 24.48 10.39
N ALA A 55 7.42 25.13 9.28
CA ALA A 55 8.74 25.72 9.09
C ALA A 55 8.96 26.80 10.16
N ALA A 56 10.04 26.67 10.93
CA ALA A 56 10.48 27.65 11.92
C ALA A 56 11.14 28.86 11.25
#